data_AF-A0A2P5XUM4-F1
#
_entry.id   AF-A0A2P5XUM4-F1
#
_cell.length_a   1.000
_cell.length_b   1.000
_cell.length_c   1.000
_cell.angle_alpha   90.00
_cell.angle_beta   90.00
_cell.angle_gamma   90.00
#
_symmetry.space_group_name_H-M   'P 1'
#
loop_
_entity.id
_entity.type
_entity.pdbx_description
1 polymer ?
#
loop_
_entity_poly.entity_id
_entity_poly.type
_entity_poly.pdbx_seq_one_letter_code
_entity_poly.pdbx_strand_id
1 'polypeptide(L)'
;MALPFVLWIISLNLSPEYCYQFSLHWTRLDVPDSGLVALVRLSNGDMRKALNILQVFKLLIPILFLRKLLYNDSYLFKKRKSEKQQSTHMASQKITEEAVYLCTGNPLPKDIEQISYWLLNESFAERVSETKTRKGLALIDIVREVTMFVFKIKMPSDVRVQLINDLADIEYRLSFGCNDKLQLGSLIAIFTKARSALVAVVK
;
A
#
# COMPACT_ATOMS: atom_id res chain seq x y z
N MET A 1 6.39 -2.14 30.33
CA MET A 1 5.17 -2.26 29.50
C MET A 1 4.90 -3.70 29.01
N ALA A 2 5.38 -4.75 29.71
CA ALA A 2 5.17 -6.16 29.31
C ALA A 2 4.06 -6.89 30.11
N LEU A 3 3.62 -6.32 31.24
CA LEU A 3 2.65 -6.95 32.15
C LEU A 3 1.26 -7.23 31.53
N PRO A 4 0.67 -6.38 30.68
CA PRO A 4 -0.64 -6.68 30.09
C PRO A 4 -0.61 -7.89 29.16
N PHE A 5 0.54 -8.14 28.52
CA PHE A 5 0.71 -9.22 27.54
C PHE A 5 0.92 -10.58 28.22
N VAL A 6 1.61 -10.59 29.38
CA VAL A 6 1.81 -11.79 30.19
C VAL A 6 0.49 -12.26 30.81
N LEU A 7 -0.37 -11.34 31.25
CA LEU A 7 -1.69 -11.67 31.80
C LEU A 7 -2.65 -12.28 30.76
N TRP A 8 -2.59 -11.83 29.50
CA TRP A 8 -3.42 -12.40 28.43
C TRP A 8 -3.00 -13.83 28.04
N ILE A 9 -1.71 -14.14 28.13
CA ILE A 9 -1.14 -15.45 27.85
C ILE A 9 -1.48 -16.48 28.94
N ILE A 10 -1.49 -16.06 30.21
CA ILE A 10 -1.91 -16.91 31.34
C ILE A 10 -3.38 -17.33 31.19
N SER A 11 -4.22 -16.47 30.61
CA SER A 11 -5.65 -16.73 30.40
C SER A 11 -5.96 -17.77 29.32
N LEU A 12 -4.99 -18.17 28.49
CA LEU A 12 -5.15 -19.14 27.40
C LEU A 12 -4.68 -20.58 27.75
N ASN A 13 -4.17 -20.81 28.96
CA ASN A 13 -3.83 -22.14 29.49
C ASN A 13 -2.90 -22.98 28.58
N LEU A 14 -1.97 -22.34 27.86
CA LEU A 14 -0.92 -23.01 27.10
C LEU A 14 0.29 -23.33 28.00
N SER A 15 0.87 -24.53 27.86
CA SER A 15 2.01 -24.98 28.66
C SER A 15 3.25 -24.06 28.52
N PRO A 16 4.09 -23.93 29.57
CA PRO A 16 5.22 -22.98 29.62
C PRO A 16 6.23 -23.11 28.47
N GLU A 17 6.39 -24.32 27.93
CA GLU A 17 7.30 -24.63 26.82
C GLU A 17 6.90 -23.92 25.51
N TYR A 18 5.59 -23.84 25.23
CA TYR A 18 5.06 -23.08 24.10
C TYR A 18 5.29 -21.58 24.29
N CYS A 19 5.32 -21.10 25.53
CA CYS A 19 5.54 -19.70 25.86
C CYS A 19 6.97 -19.23 25.50
N TYR A 20 7.97 -20.06 25.80
CA TYR A 20 9.36 -19.80 25.41
C TYR A 20 9.59 -19.96 23.90
N GLN A 21 8.95 -20.96 23.27
CA GLN A 21 8.93 -21.07 21.81
C GLN A 21 8.25 -19.86 21.14
N PHE A 22 7.16 -19.34 21.69
CA PHE A 22 6.47 -18.14 21.18
C PHE A 22 7.35 -16.88 21.35
N SER A 23 8.07 -16.77 22.48
CA SER A 23 9.04 -15.70 22.73
C SER A 23 10.21 -15.72 21.75
N LEU A 24 10.77 -16.89 21.44
CA LEU A 24 11.82 -17.07 20.43
C LEU A 24 11.31 -16.91 18.98
N HIS A 25 10.05 -17.28 18.71
CA HIS A 25 9.40 -17.13 17.41
C HIS A 25 9.12 -15.67 17.04
N TRP A 26 8.85 -14.80 18.02
CA TRP A 26 8.71 -13.35 17.80
C TRP A 26 9.97 -12.69 17.20
N THR A 27 11.11 -13.36 17.23
CA THR A 27 12.44 -12.88 16.78
C THR A 27 12.87 -13.39 15.39
N ARG A 28 12.11 -14.25 14.73
CA ARG A 28 12.47 -14.84 13.41
C ARG A 28 11.54 -14.38 12.29
N LEU A 29 11.33 -13.07 12.14
CA LEU A 29 10.84 -12.52 10.87
C LEU A 29 12.06 -12.32 9.97
N ASP A 30 12.12 -13.06 8.86
CA ASP A 30 13.15 -12.85 7.83
C ASP A 30 12.75 -11.63 7.00
N VAL A 31 13.35 -10.48 7.29
CA VAL A 31 13.10 -9.21 6.61
C VAL A 31 14.27 -8.95 5.66
N PRO A 32 14.16 -9.29 4.36
CA PRO A 32 15.14 -8.87 3.37
C PRO A 32 15.22 -7.33 3.30
N ASP A 33 16.37 -6.82 2.84
CA ASP A 33 16.64 -5.37 2.78
C ASP A 33 15.57 -4.59 1.97
N SER A 34 15.02 -5.19 0.91
CA SER A 34 13.93 -4.60 0.12
C SER A 34 12.66 -4.38 0.95
N GLY A 35 12.32 -5.35 1.81
CA GLY A 35 11.21 -5.23 2.74
C GLY A 35 11.44 -4.18 3.82
N LEU A 36 12.67 -4.07 4.31
CA LEU A 36 13.05 -3.05 5.30
C LEU A 36 12.93 -1.63 4.72
N VAL A 37 13.41 -1.42 3.50
CA VAL A 37 13.28 -0.13 2.79
C VAL A 37 11.82 0.26 2.60
N ALA A 38 10.99 -0.69 2.14
CA ALA A 38 9.55 -0.46 1.98
C ALA A 38 8.86 -0.15 3.31
N LEU A 39 9.21 -0.88 4.38
CA LEU A 39 8.67 -0.67 5.71
C LEU A 39 9.00 0.74 6.24
N VAL A 40 10.25 1.16 6.14
CA VAL A 40 10.69 2.49 6.59
C VAL A 40 9.98 3.58 5.80
N ARG A 41 9.89 3.43 4.47
CA ARG A 41 9.19 4.38 3.60
C ARG A 41 7.72 4.52 3.98
N LEU A 42 6.97 3.42 4.06
CA LEU A 42 5.54 3.47 4.35
C LEU A 42 5.23 3.90 5.78
N SER A 43 6.18 3.70 6.71
CA SER A 43 6.04 4.13 8.09
C SER A 43 6.14 5.65 8.25
N ASN A 44 6.72 6.38 7.28
CA ASN A 44 6.91 7.84 7.33
C ASN A 44 7.55 8.31 8.66
N GLY A 45 8.49 7.53 9.20
CA GLY A 45 9.14 7.81 10.50
C GLY A 45 8.29 7.51 11.74
N ASP A 46 7.05 7.02 11.58
CA ASP A 46 6.20 6.60 12.71
C ASP A 46 6.50 5.15 13.10
N MET A 47 7.11 4.98 14.28
CA MET A 47 7.45 3.66 14.84
C MET A 47 6.21 2.81 15.15
N ARG A 48 5.08 3.43 15.53
CA ARG A 48 3.81 2.72 15.77
C ARG A 48 3.28 2.15 14.46
N LYS A 49 3.35 2.92 13.38
CA LYS A 49 2.95 2.46 12.04
C LYS A 49 3.82 1.30 11.58
N ALA A 50 5.15 1.39 11.77
CA ALA A 50 6.08 0.30 11.46
C ALA A 50 5.75 -0.98 12.23
N LEU A 51 5.49 -0.86 13.54
CA LEU A 51 5.16 -1.99 14.39
C LEU A 51 3.83 -2.64 13.99
N ASN A 52 2.82 -1.84 13.64
CA ASN A 52 1.54 -2.35 13.17
C ASN A 52 1.69 -3.17 11.88
N ILE A 53 2.49 -2.68 10.91
CA ILE A 53 2.77 -3.41 9.67
C ILE A 53 3.45 -4.75 9.99
N LEU A 54 4.48 -4.75 10.86
CA LEU A 54 5.17 -5.98 11.27
C LEU A 54 4.25 -6.95 12.02
N GLN A 55 3.37 -6.44 12.89
CA GLN A 55 2.40 -7.26 13.64
C GLN A 55 1.43 -7.99 12.72
N VAL A 56 1.07 -7.39 11.58
CA VAL A 56 0.16 -8.02 10.61
C VAL A 56 0.77 -9.29 10.01
N PHE A 57 2.06 -9.29 9.66
CA PHE A 57 2.77 -10.50 9.23
C PHE A 57 2.90 -11.53 10.36
N LYS A 58 3.06 -11.04 11.60
CA LYS A 58 3.22 -11.86 12.82
C LYS A 58 1.96 -12.64 13.19
N LEU A 59 0.79 -12.01 13.12
CA LEU A 59 -0.49 -12.59 13.54
C LEU A 59 -1.10 -13.56 12.51
N LEU A 60 -0.68 -13.50 11.25
CA LEU A 60 -1.17 -14.39 10.20
C LEU A 60 -0.45 -15.74 10.11
N ILE A 61 0.78 -15.83 10.62
CA ILE A 61 1.54 -17.10 10.65
C ILE A 61 0.80 -18.18 11.46
N PRO A 62 0.26 -17.93 12.67
CA PRO A 62 -0.49 -18.93 13.43
C PRO A 62 -1.86 -19.31 12.83
N ILE A 63 -2.60 -18.32 12.30
CA ILE A 63 -3.95 -18.54 11.74
C ILE A 63 -3.89 -19.43 10.48
N LEU A 64 -2.85 -19.29 9.66
CA LEU A 64 -2.69 -20.11 8.45
C LEU A 64 -2.01 -21.45 8.73
N PHE A 65 -1.15 -21.55 9.75
CA PHE A 65 -0.61 -22.83 10.22
C PHE A 65 -1.74 -23.74 10.75
N LEU A 66 -2.69 -23.19 11.52
CA LEU A 66 -3.90 -23.90 11.92
C LEU A 66 -4.82 -24.25 10.74
N ARG A 67 -4.96 -23.33 9.77
CA ARG A 67 -5.79 -23.59 8.56
C ARG A 67 -5.21 -24.70 7.66
N LYS A 68 -3.88 -24.86 7.63
CA LYS A 68 -3.22 -25.93 6.87
C LYS A 68 -3.28 -27.29 7.57
N LEU A 69 -3.42 -27.32 8.90
CA LEU A 69 -3.63 -28.55 9.68
C LEU A 69 -5.11 -28.98 9.72
N LEU A 70 -6.05 -28.05 9.61
CA LEU A 70 -7.49 -28.34 9.75
C LEU A 70 -8.25 -28.54 8.43
N TYR A 71 -7.65 -28.27 7.27
CA TYR A 71 -8.39 -28.33 6.00
C TYR A 71 -7.59 -29.04 4.91
N ASN A 72 -7.75 -30.37 4.87
CA ASN A 72 -7.52 -31.16 3.68
C ASN A 72 -8.71 -30.95 2.75
N ASP A 73 -8.43 -30.83 1.46
CA ASP A 73 -9.37 -30.66 0.35
C ASP A 73 -9.98 -29.28 0.06
N SER A 74 -9.72 -28.85 -1.19
CA SER A 74 -10.70 -28.57 -2.25
C SER A 74 -12.08 -28.05 -1.80
N TYR A 75 -12.60 -27.00 -2.45
CA TYR A 75 -13.99 -26.49 -2.30
C TYR A 75 -14.30 -25.58 -1.11
N LEU A 76 -13.79 -24.33 -1.08
CA LEU A 76 -14.59 -23.14 -0.72
C LEU A 76 -13.76 -21.85 -0.80
N PHE A 77 -13.89 -21.08 -1.89
CA PHE A 77 -14.08 -19.61 -1.81
C PHE A 77 -14.34 -19.02 -3.20
N LYS A 78 -15.62 -19.00 -3.62
CA LYS A 78 -16.09 -18.13 -4.69
C LYS A 78 -16.52 -16.79 -4.06
N LYS A 79 -15.53 -15.96 -3.70
CA LYS A 79 -15.73 -14.57 -3.23
C LYS A 79 -14.63 -13.69 -3.84
N ARG A 80 -14.99 -12.42 -4.06
CA ARG A 80 -14.35 -11.40 -4.94
C ARG A 80 -12.82 -11.51 -5.05
N LYS A 81 -12.31 -11.50 -6.29
CA LYS A 81 -10.89 -11.61 -6.66
C LYS A 81 -9.95 -10.60 -5.98
N SER A 82 -10.45 -9.49 -5.44
CA SER A 82 -9.65 -8.43 -4.82
C SER A 82 -9.19 -8.71 -3.38
N GLU A 83 -9.89 -9.56 -2.62
CA GLU A 83 -9.54 -9.85 -1.21
C GLU A 83 -8.49 -10.97 -1.04
N LYS A 84 -8.24 -11.74 -2.11
CA LYS A 84 -7.38 -12.93 -2.05
C LYS A 84 -5.89 -12.59 -1.99
N GLN A 85 -5.47 -11.43 -2.49
CA GLN A 85 -4.05 -11.13 -2.65
C GLN A 85 -3.38 -10.70 -1.34
N GLN A 86 -4.03 -9.82 -0.57
CA GLN A 86 -3.48 -9.34 0.71
C GLN A 86 -3.27 -10.49 1.70
N SER A 87 -4.30 -11.34 1.86
CA SER A 87 -4.27 -12.50 2.76
C SER A 87 -3.23 -13.57 2.37
N THR A 88 -2.94 -13.74 1.08
CA THR A 88 -1.90 -14.71 0.63
C THR A 88 -0.48 -14.19 0.79
N HIS A 89 -0.23 -12.89 0.65
CA HIS A 89 1.11 -12.31 0.84
C HIS A 89 1.50 -12.19 2.32
N MET A 90 0.51 -11.99 3.19
CA MET A 90 0.68 -11.99 4.65
C MET A 90 1.13 -13.33 5.23
N ALA A 91 0.99 -14.43 4.48
CA ALA A 91 1.36 -15.80 4.87
C ALA A 91 2.85 -16.12 4.67
N SER A 92 3.60 -15.21 4.06
CA SER A 92 5.00 -15.40 3.73
C SER A 92 5.87 -15.32 4.99
N GLN A 93 6.76 -16.29 5.18
CA GLN A 93 7.81 -16.21 6.22
C GLN A 93 8.80 -15.05 5.96
N LYS A 94 8.89 -14.58 4.71
CA LYS A 94 9.76 -13.47 4.29
C LYS A 94 8.96 -12.20 4.04
N ILE A 95 9.35 -11.10 4.66
CA ILE A 95 8.72 -9.79 4.46
C ILE A 95 9.36 -9.11 3.25
N THR A 96 8.88 -9.40 2.04
CA THR A 96 9.36 -8.71 0.82
C THR A 96 8.70 -7.34 0.63
N GLU A 97 9.27 -6.50 -0.22
CA GLU A 97 8.71 -5.18 -0.57
C GLU A 97 7.24 -5.29 -1.02
N GLU A 98 6.93 -6.20 -1.94
CA GLU A 98 5.58 -6.38 -2.45
C GLU A 98 4.60 -6.78 -1.36
N ALA A 99 5.04 -7.63 -0.42
CA ALA A 99 4.21 -8.05 0.70
C ALA A 99 3.84 -6.86 1.59
N VAL A 100 4.80 -5.96 1.86
CA VAL A 100 4.61 -4.74 2.66
C VAL A 100 3.63 -3.77 1.99
N TYR A 101 3.80 -3.50 0.70
CA TYR A 101 2.89 -2.62 -0.06
C TYR A 101 1.46 -3.19 -0.12
N LEU A 102 1.31 -4.48 -0.42
CA LEU A 102 0.00 -5.11 -0.53
C LEU A 102 -0.73 -5.19 0.81
N CYS A 103 -0.02 -5.52 1.89
CA CYS A 103 -0.55 -5.58 3.25
C CYS A 103 -1.11 -4.22 3.71
N THR A 104 -0.46 -3.14 3.32
CA THR A 104 -0.85 -1.78 3.73
C THR A 104 -1.88 -1.14 2.80
N GLY A 105 -2.20 -1.79 1.68
CA GLY A 105 -3.10 -1.24 0.67
C GLY A 105 -2.48 -0.11 -0.16
N ASN A 106 -1.18 0.14 -0.01
CA ASN A 106 -0.49 1.17 -0.78
C ASN A 106 -0.22 0.67 -2.21
N PRO A 107 -0.28 1.57 -3.20
CA PRO A 107 0.05 1.23 -4.58
C PRO A 107 1.54 0.86 -4.71
N LEU A 108 1.83 -0.17 -5.52
CA LEU A 108 3.20 -0.56 -5.81
C LEU A 108 3.91 0.53 -6.62
N PRO A 109 5.23 0.73 -6.47
CA PRO A 109 5.98 1.70 -7.26
C PRO A 109 5.78 1.51 -8.78
N LYS A 110 5.76 0.26 -9.26
CA LYS A 110 5.49 -0.10 -10.66
C LYS A 110 4.11 0.36 -11.15
N ASP A 111 3.12 0.34 -10.28
CA ASP A 111 1.76 0.79 -10.61
C ASP A 111 1.70 2.32 -10.74
N ILE A 112 2.41 3.02 -9.86
CA ILE A 112 2.50 4.49 -9.90
C ILE A 112 3.27 4.97 -11.13
N GLU A 113 4.34 4.29 -11.52
CA GLU A 113 5.06 4.58 -12.77
C GLU A 113 4.13 4.42 -13.98
N GLN A 114 3.36 3.31 -14.03
CA GLN A 114 2.43 3.06 -15.12
C GLN A 114 1.29 4.10 -15.16
N ILE A 115 0.73 4.45 -14.01
CA ILE A 115 -0.32 5.48 -13.90
C ILE A 115 0.23 6.84 -14.32
N SER A 116 1.43 7.21 -13.85
CA SER A 116 2.08 8.48 -14.19
C SER A 116 2.40 8.55 -15.69
N TYR A 117 2.83 7.43 -16.28
CA TYR A 117 3.04 7.32 -17.72
C TYR A 117 1.74 7.58 -18.50
N TRP A 118 0.62 6.97 -18.09
CA TRP A 118 -0.68 7.24 -18.73
C TRP A 118 -1.12 8.68 -18.56
N LEU A 119 -0.98 9.27 -17.38
CA LEU A 119 -1.34 10.66 -17.11
C LEU A 119 -0.56 11.64 -17.98
N LEU A 120 0.72 11.37 -18.24
CA LEU A 120 1.60 12.24 -19.02
C LEU A 120 1.51 12.02 -20.54
N ASN A 121 1.10 10.84 -21.01
CA ASN A 121 1.16 10.50 -22.43
C ASN A 121 -0.22 10.20 -23.05
N GLU A 122 -1.13 9.59 -22.31
CA GLU A 122 -2.43 9.13 -22.81
C GLU A 122 -3.57 10.05 -22.33
N SER A 123 -4.71 10.04 -23.02
CA SER A 123 -5.92 10.80 -22.65
C SER A 123 -6.95 9.97 -21.87
N PHE A 124 -6.71 8.66 -21.71
CA PHE A 124 -7.77 7.73 -21.30
C PHE A 124 -7.93 7.64 -19.78
N ALA A 125 -8.97 8.33 -19.27
CA ALA A 125 -9.46 8.25 -17.89
C ALA A 125 -9.76 6.82 -17.41
N GLU A 126 -10.19 5.99 -18.35
CA GLU A 126 -10.73 4.66 -18.10
C GLU A 126 -9.67 3.69 -17.57
N ARG A 127 -8.41 3.81 -18.02
CA ARG A 127 -7.31 2.91 -17.60
C ARG A 127 -6.92 3.10 -16.14
N VAL A 128 -6.93 4.35 -15.67
CA VAL A 128 -6.64 4.67 -14.26
C VAL A 128 -7.79 4.19 -13.38
N SER A 129 -9.04 4.41 -13.81
CA SER A 129 -10.24 3.93 -13.11
C SER A 129 -10.29 2.40 -13.00
N GLU A 130 -9.97 1.71 -14.10
CA GLU A 130 -9.92 0.24 -14.14
C GLU A 130 -8.84 -0.31 -13.20
N THR A 131 -7.63 0.26 -13.25
CA THR A 131 -6.51 -0.16 -12.40
C THR A 131 -6.83 0.04 -10.92
N LYS A 132 -7.41 1.19 -10.57
CA LYS A 132 -7.87 1.51 -9.22
C LYS A 132 -8.87 0.48 -8.72
N THR A 133 -9.89 0.17 -9.53
CA THR A 133 -10.96 -0.78 -9.17
C THR A 133 -10.44 -2.20 -9.05
N ARG A 134 -9.59 -2.63 -9.99
CA ARG A 134 -9.04 -3.99 -10.05
C ARG A 134 -8.10 -4.28 -8.88
N LYS A 135 -7.26 -3.31 -8.51
CA LYS A 135 -6.25 -3.45 -7.44
C LYS A 135 -6.73 -2.94 -6.07
N GLY A 136 -7.91 -2.33 -6.00
CA GLY A 136 -8.46 -1.80 -4.74
C GLY A 136 -7.68 -0.62 -4.17
N LEU A 137 -7.13 0.23 -5.04
CA LEU A 137 -6.29 1.36 -4.62
C LEU A 137 -7.17 2.55 -4.21
N ALA A 138 -6.77 3.27 -3.16
CA ALA A 138 -7.41 4.54 -2.82
C ALA A 138 -6.90 5.64 -3.75
N LEU A 139 -7.79 6.54 -4.18
CA LEU A 139 -7.39 7.66 -5.06
C LEU A 139 -6.42 8.61 -4.34
N ILE A 140 -6.62 8.82 -3.03
CA ILE A 140 -5.74 9.64 -2.20
C ILE A 140 -4.30 9.12 -2.22
N ASP A 141 -4.10 7.80 -2.16
CA ASP A 141 -2.76 7.20 -2.18
C ASP A 141 -2.12 7.31 -3.56
N ILE A 142 -2.92 7.18 -4.64
CA ILE A 142 -2.45 7.44 -6.01
C ILE A 142 -2.01 8.90 -6.14
N VAL A 143 -2.82 9.87 -5.71
CA VAL A 143 -2.49 11.30 -5.81
C VAL A 143 -1.21 11.62 -5.02
N ARG A 144 -1.06 11.09 -3.81
CA ARG A 144 0.16 11.26 -3.00
C ARG A 144 1.39 10.70 -3.69
N GLU A 145 1.35 9.46 -4.14
CA GLU A 145 2.52 8.82 -4.76
C GLU A 145 2.86 9.42 -6.13
N VAL A 146 1.85 9.81 -6.91
CA VAL A 146 2.05 10.56 -8.17
C VAL A 146 2.68 11.92 -7.89
N THR A 147 2.27 12.63 -6.83
CA THR A 147 2.89 13.89 -6.41
C THR A 147 4.37 13.69 -6.09
N MET A 148 4.71 12.63 -5.35
CA MET A 148 6.10 12.26 -5.08
C MET A 148 6.89 11.89 -6.35
N PHE A 149 6.23 11.30 -7.35
CA PHE A 149 6.83 11.02 -8.65
C PHE A 149 7.12 12.31 -9.44
N VAL A 150 6.19 13.28 -9.42
CA VAL A 150 6.36 14.59 -10.08
C VAL A 150 7.55 15.37 -9.52
N PHE A 151 7.85 15.23 -8.22
CA PHE A 151 9.05 15.82 -7.63
C PHE A 151 10.37 15.23 -8.16
N LYS A 152 10.36 13.96 -8.59
CA LYS A 152 11.56 13.27 -9.08
C LYS A 152 11.85 13.54 -10.56
N ILE A 153 10.81 13.77 -11.35
CA ILE A 153 10.97 13.99 -12.80
C ILE A 153 11.47 15.40 -13.11
N LYS A 154 12.28 15.50 -14.17
CA LYS A 154 12.76 16.79 -14.69
C LYS A 154 11.67 17.43 -15.55
N MET A 155 11.07 18.50 -15.03
CA MET A 155 10.10 19.37 -15.71
C MET A 155 10.52 20.83 -15.53
N PRO A 156 10.12 21.74 -16.44
CA PRO A 156 10.30 23.19 -16.25
C PRO A 156 9.69 23.64 -14.91
N SER A 157 10.31 24.64 -14.26
CA SER A 157 9.90 25.12 -12.92
C SER A 157 8.43 25.50 -12.87
N ASP A 158 7.98 26.30 -13.85
CA ASP A 158 6.66 26.94 -13.82
C ASP A 158 5.53 25.90 -13.96
N VAL A 159 5.71 24.95 -14.88
CA VAL A 159 4.76 23.83 -15.08
C VAL A 159 4.74 22.93 -13.85
N ARG A 160 5.90 22.65 -13.25
CA ARG A 160 5.99 21.79 -12.06
C ARG A 160 5.28 22.44 -10.86
N VAL A 161 5.53 23.73 -10.61
CA VAL A 161 4.90 24.46 -9.49
C VAL A 161 3.38 24.48 -9.67
N GLN A 162 2.90 24.78 -10.87
CA GLN A 162 1.47 24.76 -11.14
C GLN A 162 0.84 23.37 -10.94
N LEU A 163 1.48 22.32 -11.45
CA LEU A 163 0.99 20.95 -11.30
C LEU A 163 0.94 20.50 -9.83
N ILE A 164 1.94 20.86 -9.03
CA ILE A 164 1.98 20.54 -7.60
C ILE A 164 0.87 21.26 -6.83
N ASN A 165 0.63 22.54 -7.12
CA ASN A 165 -0.47 23.29 -6.49
C ASN A 165 -1.82 22.65 -6.83
N ASP A 166 -2.04 22.32 -8.11
CA ASP A 166 -3.28 21.68 -8.57
C ASP A 166 -3.47 20.28 -7.94
N LEU A 167 -2.38 19.52 -7.72
CA LEU A 167 -2.40 18.23 -7.02
C LEU A 167 -2.73 18.39 -5.53
N ALA A 168 -2.19 19.41 -4.87
CA ALA A 168 -2.47 19.71 -3.46
C ALA A 168 -3.96 20.02 -3.24
N ASP A 169 -4.60 20.75 -4.17
CA ASP A 169 -6.04 21.01 -4.12
C ASP A 169 -6.88 19.74 -4.28
N ILE A 170 -6.43 18.76 -5.08
CA ILE A 170 -7.10 17.45 -5.18
C ILE A 170 -6.95 16.68 -3.86
N GLU A 171 -5.74 16.62 -3.31
CA GLU A 171 -5.49 15.95 -2.02
C GLU A 171 -6.31 16.58 -0.88
N TYR A 172 -6.34 17.91 -0.81
CA TYR A 172 -7.16 18.63 0.16
C TYR A 172 -8.64 18.28 0.02
N ARG A 173 -9.20 18.28 -1.19
CA ARG A 173 -10.62 17.91 -1.42
C ARG A 173 -10.90 16.45 -1.07
N LEU A 174 -9.99 15.54 -1.37
CA LEU A 174 -10.13 14.12 -1.01
C LEU A 174 -10.13 13.91 0.52
N SER A 175 -9.45 14.77 1.29
CA SER A 175 -9.46 14.69 2.75
C SER A 175 -10.84 14.92 3.39
N PHE A 176 -11.76 15.59 2.69
CA PHE A 176 -13.15 15.81 3.14
C PHE A 176 -14.15 14.75 2.66
N GLY A 177 -13.70 13.65 2.04
CA GLY A 177 -14.60 12.60 1.55
C GLY A 177 -15.38 12.99 0.29
N CYS A 178 -14.77 13.79 -0.60
CA CYS A 178 -15.35 14.13 -1.89
C CYS A 178 -15.60 12.92 -2.80
N ASN A 179 -16.40 13.11 -3.85
CA ASN A 179 -16.65 12.07 -4.85
C ASN A 179 -15.38 11.72 -5.65
N ASP A 180 -14.90 10.50 -5.44
CA ASP A 180 -13.75 9.92 -6.12
C ASP A 180 -13.79 10.02 -7.65
N LYS A 181 -14.96 9.90 -8.29
CA LYS A 181 -15.07 10.00 -9.75
C LYS A 181 -14.78 11.41 -10.26
N LEU A 182 -15.27 12.42 -9.54
CA LEU A 182 -15.02 13.82 -9.89
C LEU A 182 -13.56 14.20 -9.67
N GLN A 183 -12.96 13.70 -8.58
CA GLN A 183 -11.54 13.94 -8.28
C GLN A 183 -10.62 13.21 -9.26
N LEU A 184 -10.99 12.00 -9.71
CA LEU A 184 -10.27 11.32 -10.78
C LEU A 184 -10.30 12.12 -12.09
N GLY A 185 -11.46 12.67 -12.46
CA GLY A 185 -11.57 13.58 -13.61
C GLY A 185 -10.70 14.83 -13.46
N SER A 186 -10.67 15.41 -12.25
CA SER A 186 -9.81 16.55 -11.92
C SER A 186 -8.33 16.21 -12.08
N LEU A 187 -7.89 15.03 -11.61
CA LEU A 187 -6.53 14.53 -11.76
C LEU A 187 -6.11 14.46 -13.23
N ILE A 188 -6.97 13.91 -14.09
CA ILE A 188 -6.66 13.79 -15.53
C ILE A 188 -6.61 15.17 -16.20
N ALA A 189 -7.52 16.07 -15.82
CA ALA A 189 -7.58 17.42 -16.37
C ALA A 189 -6.29 18.22 -16.07
N ILE A 190 -5.78 18.15 -14.85
CA ILE A 190 -4.57 18.89 -14.46
C ILE A 190 -3.33 18.36 -15.19
N PHE A 191 -3.23 17.04 -15.39
CA PHE A 191 -2.14 16.44 -16.16
C PHE A 191 -2.25 16.76 -17.65
N THR A 192 -3.46 16.80 -18.20
CA THR A 192 -3.70 17.23 -19.59
C THR A 192 -3.28 18.69 -19.79
N LYS A 193 -3.61 19.57 -18.84
CA LYS A 193 -3.17 20.97 -18.84
C LYS A 193 -1.64 21.07 -18.74
N ALA A 194 -1.00 20.29 -17.87
CA ALA A 194 0.45 20.24 -17.75
C ALA A 194 1.12 19.80 -19.06
N ARG A 195 0.58 18.80 -19.76
CA ARG A 195 1.08 18.37 -21.08
C ARG A 195 1.02 19.49 -22.11
N SER A 196 -0.10 20.21 -22.19
CA SER A 196 -0.25 21.34 -23.10
C SER A 196 0.77 22.44 -22.80
N ALA A 197 1.02 22.73 -21.52
CA ALA A 197 2.03 23.69 -21.09
C ALA A 197 3.46 23.23 -21.43
N LEU A 198 3.78 21.94 -21.28
CA LEU A 198 5.08 21.39 -21.67
C LEU A 198 5.32 21.53 -23.18
N VAL A 199 4.30 21.24 -24.00
CA VAL A 199 4.40 21.41 -25.46
C VAL A 199 4.59 22.87 -25.84
N ALA A 200 3.99 23.81 -25.11
CA ALA A 200 4.14 25.24 -25.35
C ALA A 200 5.56 25.75 -25.01
N VAL A 201 6.23 25.19 -24.01
CA VAL A 201 7.60 25.58 -23.62
C VAL A 201 8.67 25.04 -24.59
N VAL A 202 8.38 23.93 -25.28
CA VAL A 202 9.30 23.31 -26.25
C VAL A 202 9.22 23.96 -27.65
N LYS A 203 8.15 24.71 -27.93
CA LYS A 203 7.99 25.48 -29.17
C LYS A 203 8.64 26.85 -29.06
#